data_AF-A0AAN9U2Q5-F1
#
_entry.id   AF-A0AAN9U2Q5-F1
#
_cell.length_a   1.000
_cell.length_b   1.000
_cell.length_c   1.000
_cell.angle_alpha   90.00
_cell.angle_beta   90.00
_cell.angle_gamma   90.00
#
_symmetry.space_group_name_H-M   'P 1'
#
loop_
_entity.id
_entity.type
_entity.pdbx_description
1 polymer ?
#
loop_
_entity_poly.entity_id
_entity_poly.type
_entity_poly.pdbx_seq_one_letter_code
_entity_poly.pdbx_strand_id
1 'polypeptide(L)'
;MNANDPGSNSGPNLGHPDDNQQDGLLALIHHTAFDHLLHGKNPAEALLDHTALERVLKGENQAEAVKSNNLARSSRQAYPIFSKAMIEESMKNTPMKTFIRLHTNADIQEAVLRRDMIARQKLGGLYHKLKQGDWVTIITRSKLPNDAQARSKSLCGGERRWTAGKTKNKLQNYCEACKDWVFDFNRHVAEQHIPDPDKPKTMATNKADKIEKIIARLQSRIAEGQFYEAQQQTRVVAARYIKQANWGAAIDILYSVAQSLLKAGQGGSGGDLGVFLVDVYKQAELKPDATSRGRLLTCLRLFDAAEPTRKKFIGEMIAWSSKFGEYPAGDPELHHVAGSLYAAEHETNEAERHLILGTRDSAEVLTRMEYEWYKEDDLHTAALYCARAVLPYLLVANVRAATTSYAAFTSALSGDKGAGLGVQDVASGSADVRIFPSLPLLNFLGLLLLAVQKGTPDLFRQLQAKYATHIAEVGAWDEALEMIAEMYFGIQRPRQSNPLFDMMGSLFGGGMPGGGAGGARKPPVRRVEAPSAEGLD
;
A
#
# COMPACT_ATOMS: atom_id res chain seq x y z
N MET A 1 25.65 -5.56 -81.80
CA MET A 1 25.76 -4.09 -81.69
C MET A 1 24.51 -3.59 -80.99
N ASN A 2 24.67 -2.96 -79.80
CA ASN A 2 23.86 -1.96 -79.05
C ASN A 2 22.31 -1.91 -79.16
N ALA A 3 21.48 -1.49 -78.19
CA ALA A 3 21.52 -1.16 -76.76
C ALA A 3 20.07 -0.82 -76.28
N ASN A 4 19.76 -1.12 -75.00
CA ASN A 4 18.81 -0.53 -74.01
C ASN A 4 17.33 -0.10 -74.29
N ASP A 5 16.40 -0.82 -73.61
CA ASP A 5 15.40 -0.43 -72.57
C ASP A 5 14.23 0.62 -72.76
N PRO A 6 13.13 0.57 -71.96
CA PRO A 6 11.74 0.59 -72.46
C PRO A 6 10.79 1.57 -71.71
N GLY A 7 9.47 1.54 -72.00
CA GLY A 7 8.45 2.13 -71.12
C GLY A 7 7.02 2.17 -71.69
N SER A 8 6.09 1.48 -71.03
CA SER A 8 4.64 1.46 -71.28
C SER A 8 3.87 2.06 -70.09
N ASN A 9 2.76 2.76 -70.36
CA ASN A 9 1.73 3.02 -69.34
C ASN A 9 0.36 3.30 -69.99
N SER A 10 -0.67 2.54 -69.59
CA SER A 10 -2.08 2.81 -69.89
C SER A 10 -2.92 2.36 -68.70
N GLY A 11 -3.62 3.31 -68.06
CA GLY A 11 -4.49 3.05 -66.91
C GLY A 11 -5.84 2.45 -67.28
N PRO A 12 -6.59 1.97 -66.27
CA PRO A 12 -8.05 2.18 -66.31
C PRO A 12 -8.74 2.42 -64.94
N ASN A 13 -9.90 3.07 -65.05
CA ASN A 13 -11.16 2.97 -64.27
C ASN A 13 -11.22 3.30 -62.76
N LEU A 14 -12.04 4.31 -62.44
CA LEU A 14 -12.49 4.70 -61.10
C LEU A 14 -13.68 3.83 -60.66
N GLY A 15 -13.47 2.98 -59.64
CA GLY A 15 -14.51 2.24 -58.94
C GLY A 15 -15.00 2.98 -57.69
N HIS A 16 -16.28 2.82 -57.37
CA HIS A 16 -16.93 3.26 -56.12
C HIS A 16 -16.19 2.69 -54.89
N PRO A 17 -15.96 3.47 -53.81
CA PRO A 17 -15.31 2.95 -52.60
C PRO A 17 -16.25 2.00 -51.83
N ASP A 18 -15.72 0.84 -51.45
CA ASP A 18 -16.34 -0.21 -50.63
C ASP A 18 -16.85 0.33 -49.27
N ASP A 19 -18.05 -0.10 -48.85
CA ASP A 19 -18.70 0.23 -47.57
C ASP A 19 -17.79 -0.01 -46.33
N ASN A 20 -16.82 -0.92 -46.44
CA ASN A 20 -15.90 -1.27 -45.35
C ASN A 20 -14.79 -0.21 -45.10
N GLN A 21 -14.52 0.67 -46.07
CA GLN A 21 -13.59 1.80 -45.87
C GLN A 21 -14.28 3.01 -45.21
N GLN A 22 -15.59 3.17 -45.41
CA GLN A 22 -16.37 4.21 -44.72
C GLN A 22 -16.52 3.92 -43.22
N ASP A 23 -16.68 2.64 -42.84
CA ASP A 23 -16.76 2.22 -41.44
C ASP A 23 -15.44 2.41 -40.67
N GLY A 24 -14.30 2.23 -41.35
CA GLY A 24 -12.97 2.46 -40.76
C GLY A 24 -12.66 3.94 -40.52
N LEU A 25 -13.12 4.83 -41.42
CA LEU A 25 -12.97 6.27 -41.27
C LEU A 25 -13.94 6.83 -40.22
N LEU A 26 -15.18 6.32 -40.16
CA LEU A 26 -16.14 6.63 -39.10
C LEU A 26 -15.62 6.21 -37.73
N ALA A 27 -15.03 5.02 -37.60
CA ALA A 27 -14.47 4.52 -36.34
C ALA A 27 -13.26 5.34 -35.86
N LEU A 28 -12.44 5.86 -36.79
CA LEU A 28 -11.32 6.74 -36.46
C LEU A 28 -11.82 8.12 -36.01
N ILE A 29 -12.81 8.69 -36.70
CA ILE A 29 -13.49 9.93 -36.30
C ILE A 29 -14.20 9.75 -34.94
N HIS A 30 -14.78 8.58 -34.67
CA HIS A 30 -15.38 8.25 -33.37
C HIS A 30 -14.36 8.23 -32.22
N HIS A 31 -13.12 7.79 -32.44
CA HIS A 31 -12.13 7.66 -31.37
C HIS A 31 -11.46 9.00 -31.05
N THR A 32 -11.07 9.77 -32.06
CA THR A 32 -10.39 11.06 -31.85
C THR A 32 -11.35 12.15 -31.39
N ALA A 33 -12.60 12.17 -31.88
CA ALA A 33 -13.60 13.11 -31.40
C ALA A 33 -14.04 12.83 -29.96
N PHE A 34 -14.05 11.56 -29.53
CA PHE A 34 -14.47 11.15 -28.18
C PHE A 34 -13.42 11.47 -27.11
N ASP A 35 -12.13 11.35 -27.42
CA ASP A 35 -11.04 11.80 -26.53
C ASP A 35 -11.07 13.32 -26.33
N HIS A 36 -11.26 14.10 -27.41
CA HIS A 36 -11.37 15.56 -27.30
C HIS A 36 -12.63 16.02 -26.54
N LEU A 37 -13.74 15.27 -26.62
CA LEU A 37 -15.00 15.55 -25.91
C LEU A 37 -14.95 15.26 -24.40
N LEU A 38 -14.00 14.46 -23.92
CA LEU A 38 -13.88 14.06 -22.51
C LEU A 38 -12.88 14.90 -21.70
N HIS A 39 -12.01 15.67 -22.36
CA HIS A 39 -10.99 16.50 -21.72
C HIS A 39 -11.39 17.97 -21.50
N GLY A 40 -12.64 18.37 -21.77
CA GLY A 40 -13.17 19.66 -21.34
C GLY A 40 -12.51 20.90 -21.97
N LYS A 41 -11.88 20.79 -23.14
CA LYS A 41 -11.41 21.97 -23.90
C LYS A 41 -12.60 22.66 -24.56
N ASN A 42 -12.65 24.00 -24.46
CA ASN A 42 -13.67 24.80 -25.14
C ASN A 42 -13.46 24.66 -26.66
N PRO A 43 -14.49 24.36 -27.48
CA PRO A 43 -14.35 24.20 -28.93
C PRO A 43 -13.81 25.45 -29.66
N ALA A 44 -13.83 26.63 -29.03
CA ALA A 44 -13.17 27.83 -29.54
C ALA A 44 -11.62 27.78 -29.41
N GLU A 45 -11.07 27.04 -28.44
CA GLU A 45 -9.61 26.91 -28.23
C GLU A 45 -8.98 25.88 -29.19
N ALA A 46 -9.74 24.89 -29.65
CA ALA A 46 -9.27 23.92 -30.65
C ALA A 46 -9.10 24.53 -32.06
N LEU A 47 -9.88 25.56 -32.39
CA LEU A 47 -9.67 26.33 -33.62
C LEU A 47 -8.47 27.27 -33.52
N LEU A 48 -8.18 27.80 -32.32
CA LEU A 48 -7.07 28.72 -32.09
C LEU A 48 -5.70 28.03 -32.12
N ASP A 49 -5.60 26.80 -31.61
CA ASP A 49 -4.35 26.00 -31.62
C ASP A 49 -3.90 25.63 -33.04
N HIS A 50 -4.84 25.45 -33.97
CA HIS A 50 -4.51 25.19 -35.38
C HIS A 50 -3.93 26.45 -36.06
N THR A 51 -4.50 27.64 -35.79
CA THR A 51 -3.96 28.93 -36.26
C THR A 51 -2.67 29.35 -35.56
N ALA A 52 -2.44 28.94 -34.31
CA ALA A 52 -1.21 29.25 -33.57
C ALA A 52 -0.03 28.41 -34.07
N LEU A 53 -0.25 27.12 -34.37
CA LEU A 53 0.76 26.28 -35.02
C LEU A 53 1.12 26.81 -36.42
N GLU A 54 0.15 27.30 -37.19
CA GLU A 54 0.39 27.94 -38.49
C GLU A 54 1.17 29.26 -38.40
N ARG A 55 1.02 30.03 -37.31
CA ARG A 55 1.74 31.29 -37.08
C ARG A 55 3.16 31.08 -36.55
N VAL A 56 3.38 30.05 -35.74
CA VAL A 56 4.73 29.64 -35.29
C VAL A 56 5.55 29.09 -36.46
N LEU A 57 4.92 28.38 -37.40
CA LEU A 57 5.56 27.95 -38.66
C LEU A 57 5.85 29.12 -39.62
N LYS A 58 5.29 30.32 -39.38
CA LYS A 58 5.47 31.55 -40.18
C LYS A 58 6.35 32.63 -39.53
N GLY A 59 6.93 32.37 -38.36
CA GLY A 59 8.02 33.19 -37.81
C GLY A 59 7.64 34.56 -37.24
N GLU A 60 6.54 34.67 -36.49
CA GLU A 60 6.15 35.93 -35.82
C GLU A 60 6.30 35.90 -34.28
N ASN A 61 6.60 37.07 -33.70
CA ASN A 61 7.30 37.33 -32.43
C ASN A 61 6.81 36.61 -31.14
N GLN A 62 7.78 36.11 -30.36
CA GLN A 62 7.65 35.30 -29.14
C GLN A 62 7.14 36.01 -27.85
N ALA A 63 6.73 37.28 -27.90
CA ALA A 63 6.47 38.05 -26.68
C ALA A 63 5.05 37.92 -26.07
N GLU A 64 4.07 37.39 -26.80
CA GLU A 64 2.68 37.28 -26.31
C GLU A 64 2.32 35.92 -25.66
N ALA A 65 3.16 34.89 -25.84
CA ALA A 65 2.91 33.53 -25.34
C ALA A 65 3.02 33.38 -23.80
N VAL A 66 3.67 34.33 -23.11
CA VAL A 66 3.94 34.22 -21.67
C VAL A 66 2.82 34.81 -20.80
N LYS A 67 1.95 35.68 -21.34
CA LYS A 67 0.87 36.31 -20.56
C LYS A 67 -0.40 35.46 -20.43
N SER A 68 -0.70 34.56 -21.38
CA SER A 68 -1.91 33.73 -21.36
C SER A 68 -1.83 32.55 -20.39
N ASN A 69 -0.63 32.02 -20.14
CA ASN A 69 -0.43 30.82 -19.33
C ASN A 69 -0.66 31.05 -17.82
N ASN A 70 -0.55 32.31 -17.35
CA ASN A 70 -0.72 32.65 -15.93
C ASN A 70 -2.18 32.87 -15.50
N LEU A 71 -3.14 32.96 -16.42
CA LEU A 71 -4.58 33.10 -16.13
C LEU A 71 -5.31 31.76 -15.94
N ALA A 72 -4.74 30.65 -16.42
CA ALA A 72 -5.39 29.32 -16.43
C ALA A 72 -5.27 28.54 -15.10
N ARG A 73 -4.52 29.03 -14.11
CA ARG A 73 -4.26 28.31 -12.84
C ARG A 73 -5.29 28.55 -11.73
N SER A 74 -6.35 29.32 -11.98
CA SER A 74 -7.30 29.74 -10.94
C SER A 74 -8.77 29.47 -11.34
N SER A 75 -9.25 28.24 -11.17
CA SER A 75 -10.63 27.98 -10.70
C SER A 75 -10.92 26.48 -10.63
N ARG A 76 -11.19 25.97 -9.43
CA ARG A 76 -11.95 24.73 -9.21
C ARG A 76 -13.36 24.93 -9.80
N GLN A 77 -13.87 24.03 -10.64
CA GLN A 77 -15.23 24.14 -11.17
C GLN A 77 -16.12 22.96 -10.78
N ALA A 78 -17.22 23.31 -10.12
CA ALA A 78 -18.39 22.50 -9.82
C ALA A 78 -19.14 22.09 -11.09
N TYR A 79 -19.81 20.94 -11.04
CA TYR A 79 -20.53 20.34 -12.17
C TYR A 79 -21.98 20.87 -12.34
N PRO A 80 -22.53 20.93 -13.57
CA PRO A 80 -23.84 21.50 -13.84
C PRO A 80 -25.01 20.59 -13.44
N ILE A 81 -26.07 21.16 -12.89
CA ILE A 81 -27.33 20.51 -12.49
C ILE A 81 -28.24 20.38 -13.71
N PHE A 82 -28.74 19.18 -14.01
CA PHE A 82 -29.59 18.93 -15.18
C PHE A 82 -31.10 19.03 -14.87
N SER A 83 -31.90 19.37 -15.88
CA SER A 83 -33.35 19.60 -15.73
C SER A 83 -34.19 18.30 -15.68
N LYS A 84 -35.30 18.33 -14.95
CA LYS A 84 -36.24 17.21 -14.77
C LYS A 84 -36.74 16.60 -16.11
N ALA A 85 -36.94 17.44 -17.13
CA ALA A 85 -37.36 17.01 -18.46
C ALA A 85 -36.32 16.10 -19.15
N MET A 86 -35.02 16.31 -18.91
CA MET A 86 -33.97 15.50 -19.52
C MET A 86 -33.87 14.11 -18.89
N ILE A 87 -34.17 14.00 -17.59
CA ILE A 87 -34.24 12.72 -16.88
C ILE A 87 -35.44 11.92 -17.39
N GLU A 88 -36.60 12.57 -17.54
CA GLU A 88 -37.79 11.95 -18.12
C GLU A 88 -37.55 11.41 -19.54
N GLU A 89 -36.79 12.13 -20.36
CA GLU A 89 -36.41 11.69 -21.71
C GLU A 89 -35.47 10.46 -21.71
N SER A 90 -34.48 10.42 -20.81
CA SER A 90 -33.61 9.23 -20.65
C SER A 90 -34.42 8.01 -20.18
N MET A 91 -35.41 8.23 -19.32
CA MET A 91 -36.30 7.18 -18.78
C MET A 91 -37.33 6.65 -19.77
N LYS A 92 -37.49 7.28 -20.95
CA LYS A 92 -38.26 6.69 -22.07
C LYS A 92 -37.56 5.48 -22.69
N ASN A 93 -36.26 5.34 -22.48
CA ASN A 93 -35.50 4.18 -22.96
C ASN A 93 -35.73 2.96 -22.05
N THR A 94 -36.31 1.89 -22.60
CA THR A 94 -36.69 0.67 -21.85
C THR A 94 -35.50 0.02 -21.12
N PRO A 95 -34.33 -0.21 -21.76
CA PRO A 95 -33.08 -0.55 -21.08
C PRO A 95 -32.72 0.36 -19.90
N MET A 96 -32.78 1.68 -20.06
CA MET A 96 -32.43 2.62 -18.99
C MET A 96 -33.40 2.51 -17.81
N LYS A 97 -34.70 2.48 -18.08
CA LYS A 97 -35.74 2.31 -17.05
C LYS A 97 -35.56 0.99 -16.28
N THR A 98 -35.20 -0.08 -16.99
CA THR A 98 -34.91 -1.38 -16.39
C THR A 98 -33.65 -1.33 -15.52
N PHE A 99 -32.63 -0.59 -15.94
CA PHE A 99 -31.35 -0.46 -15.24
C PHE A 99 -31.55 0.26 -13.91
N ILE A 100 -32.25 1.39 -13.93
CA ILE A 100 -32.57 2.18 -12.73
C ILE A 100 -33.42 1.38 -11.75
N ARG A 101 -34.36 0.55 -12.23
CA ARG A 101 -35.15 -0.33 -11.35
C ARG A 101 -34.31 -1.42 -10.68
N LEU A 102 -33.28 -1.93 -11.35
CA LEU A 102 -32.45 -3.05 -10.87
C LEU A 102 -31.29 -2.63 -9.95
N HIS A 103 -30.91 -1.36 -9.94
CA HIS A 103 -29.80 -0.85 -9.13
C HIS A 103 -30.35 0.15 -8.12
N THR A 104 -30.18 -0.08 -6.81
CA THR A 104 -30.72 0.80 -5.75
C THR A 104 -29.75 1.89 -5.28
N ASN A 105 -28.51 1.87 -5.76
CA ASN A 105 -27.49 2.86 -5.41
C ASN A 105 -27.70 4.16 -6.21
N ALA A 106 -27.97 5.26 -5.48
CA ALA A 106 -28.26 6.58 -6.05
C ALA A 106 -27.10 7.15 -6.88
N ASP A 107 -25.85 6.95 -6.46
CA ASP A 107 -24.67 7.48 -7.16
C ASP A 107 -24.47 6.80 -8.52
N ILE A 108 -24.72 5.48 -8.59
CA ILE A 108 -24.62 4.71 -9.84
C ILE A 108 -25.75 5.11 -10.79
N GLN A 109 -26.97 5.25 -10.27
CA GLN A 109 -28.11 5.73 -11.05
C GLN A 109 -27.85 7.13 -11.62
N GLU A 110 -27.37 8.05 -10.79
CA GLU A 110 -27.06 9.43 -11.19
C GLU A 110 -25.94 9.47 -12.23
N ALA A 111 -24.84 8.74 -12.01
CA ALA A 111 -23.71 8.70 -12.94
C ALA A 111 -24.13 8.19 -14.32
N VAL A 112 -24.97 7.15 -14.37
CA VAL A 112 -25.45 6.56 -15.63
C VAL A 112 -26.40 7.50 -16.35
N LEU A 113 -27.38 8.10 -15.65
CA LEU A 113 -28.30 9.09 -16.23
C LEU A 113 -27.55 10.29 -16.77
N ARG A 114 -26.60 10.82 -15.99
CA ARG A 114 -25.74 11.94 -16.37
C ARG A 114 -24.94 11.64 -17.64
N ARG A 115 -24.34 10.45 -17.72
CA ARG A 115 -23.57 10.00 -18.89
C ARG A 115 -24.45 9.82 -20.12
N ASP A 116 -25.66 9.29 -19.95
CA ASP A 116 -26.63 9.15 -21.04
C ASP A 116 -27.08 10.49 -21.61
N MET A 117 -27.36 11.45 -20.73
CA MET A 117 -27.80 12.79 -21.11
C MET A 117 -26.71 13.55 -21.87
N ILE A 118 -25.46 13.44 -21.42
CA ILE A 118 -24.29 13.97 -22.14
C ILE A 118 -24.17 13.33 -23.53
N ALA A 119 -24.36 12.01 -23.63
CA ALA A 119 -24.29 11.32 -24.91
C ALA A 119 -25.41 11.77 -25.87
N ARG A 120 -26.65 11.93 -25.40
CA ARG A 120 -27.77 12.43 -26.20
C ARG A 120 -27.53 13.84 -26.70
N GLN A 121 -27.08 14.73 -25.82
CA GLN A 121 -26.79 16.13 -26.16
C GLN A 121 -25.68 16.24 -27.21
N LYS A 122 -24.62 15.44 -27.07
CA LYS A 122 -23.45 15.53 -27.95
C LYS A 122 -23.61 14.79 -29.28
N LEU A 123 -24.34 13.67 -29.29
CA LEU A 123 -24.48 12.83 -30.47
C LEU A 123 -25.74 13.14 -31.28
N GLY A 124 -26.75 13.77 -30.67
CA GLY A 124 -28.02 14.08 -31.35
C GLY A 124 -28.60 12.85 -32.07
N GLY A 125 -28.86 12.98 -33.37
CA GLY A 125 -29.40 11.88 -34.20
C GLY A 125 -28.50 10.65 -34.34
N LEU A 126 -27.20 10.75 -34.01
CA LEU A 126 -26.28 9.61 -34.02
C LEU A 126 -26.42 8.73 -32.78
N TYR A 127 -27.07 9.21 -31.72
CA TYR A 127 -27.23 8.46 -30.47
C TYR A 127 -27.84 7.06 -30.69
N HIS A 128 -28.91 7.00 -31.50
CA HIS A 128 -29.58 5.74 -31.81
C HIS A 128 -28.78 4.86 -32.78
N LYS A 129 -28.15 5.47 -33.80
CA LYS A 129 -27.31 4.74 -34.77
C LYS A 129 -26.13 4.04 -34.09
N LEU A 130 -25.58 4.68 -33.07
CA LEU A 130 -24.45 4.17 -32.29
C LEU A 130 -24.87 3.31 -31.09
N LYS A 131 -26.14 2.90 -31.03
CA LYS A 131 -26.68 2.02 -29.98
C LYS A 131 -26.39 2.50 -28.56
N GLN A 132 -26.31 3.83 -28.37
CA GLN A 132 -25.85 4.42 -27.11
C GLN A 132 -26.85 4.30 -25.96
N GLY A 133 -28.07 3.84 -26.28
CA GLY A 133 -29.12 3.51 -25.32
C GLY A 133 -29.27 2.01 -25.05
N ASP A 134 -28.43 1.14 -25.63
CA ASP A 134 -28.56 -0.30 -25.41
C ASP A 134 -28.11 -0.71 -24.00
N TRP A 135 -28.69 -1.80 -23.51
CA TRP A 135 -28.44 -2.34 -22.17
C TRP A 135 -26.95 -2.51 -21.86
N VAL A 136 -26.19 -3.04 -22.81
CA VAL A 136 -24.74 -3.27 -22.67
C VAL A 136 -24.01 -1.95 -22.48
N THR A 137 -24.31 -0.93 -23.28
CA THR A 137 -23.68 0.39 -23.18
C THR A 137 -24.00 1.09 -21.87
N ILE A 138 -25.23 0.94 -21.37
CA ILE A 138 -25.67 1.49 -20.09
C ILE A 138 -24.89 0.83 -18.92
N ILE A 139 -24.74 -0.50 -18.93
CA ILE A 139 -23.94 -1.22 -17.92
C ILE A 139 -22.46 -0.85 -17.99
N THR A 140 -21.87 -0.80 -19.19
CA THR A 140 -20.46 -0.43 -19.34
C THR A 140 -20.23 0.97 -18.78
N ARG A 141 -21.11 1.92 -19.11
CA ARG A 141 -21.05 3.27 -18.55
C ARG A 141 -21.23 3.30 -17.04
N SER A 142 -21.98 2.38 -16.42
CA SER A 142 -22.13 2.37 -14.97
C SER A 142 -20.86 1.97 -14.23
N LYS A 143 -19.99 1.18 -14.88
CA LYS A 143 -18.75 0.66 -14.31
C LYS A 143 -17.53 1.54 -14.56
N LEU A 144 -17.67 2.59 -15.38
CA LEU A 144 -16.56 3.47 -15.70
C LEU A 144 -16.19 4.39 -14.52
N PRO A 145 -14.89 4.55 -14.21
CA PRO A 145 -14.42 5.51 -13.22
C PRO A 145 -14.90 6.94 -13.55
N ASN A 146 -15.25 7.70 -12.51
CA ASN A 146 -15.64 9.11 -12.66
C ASN A 146 -14.47 10.01 -13.09
N ASP A 147 -13.24 9.60 -12.77
CA ASP A 147 -12.02 10.29 -13.17
C ASP A 147 -11.70 10.11 -14.68
N ALA A 148 -11.49 11.23 -15.37
CA ALA A 148 -11.16 11.25 -16.79
C ALA A 148 -9.77 10.67 -17.09
N GLN A 149 -8.83 10.81 -16.14
CA GLN A 149 -7.45 10.35 -16.33
C GLN A 149 -7.34 8.82 -16.20
N ALA A 150 -8.07 8.23 -15.24
CA ALA A 150 -8.23 6.79 -15.13
C ALA A 150 -8.91 6.16 -16.36
N ARG A 151 -9.87 6.86 -16.99
CA ARG A 151 -10.53 6.41 -18.24
C ARG A 151 -9.60 6.38 -19.43
N SER A 152 -8.74 7.38 -19.60
CA SER A 152 -7.74 7.42 -20.66
C SER A 152 -6.80 6.22 -20.57
N LYS A 153 -6.33 5.87 -19.37
CA LYS A 153 -5.46 4.69 -19.14
C LYS A 153 -6.12 3.34 -19.51
N SER A 154 -7.45 3.21 -19.44
CA SER A 154 -8.13 1.97 -19.84
C SER A 154 -8.43 1.89 -21.34
N LEU A 155 -8.24 2.97 -22.11
CA LEU A 155 -8.69 3.10 -23.50
C LEU A 155 -7.56 3.31 -24.52
N CYS A 156 -6.31 3.45 -24.10
CA CYS A 156 -5.17 3.67 -25.01
C CYS A 156 -4.71 2.37 -25.71
N GLY A 157 -5.10 2.22 -26.98
CA GLY A 157 -4.17 2.05 -28.12
C GLY A 157 -3.39 0.76 -28.28
N GLY A 158 -4.03 -0.35 -28.67
CA GLY A 158 -3.31 -1.54 -29.12
C GLY A 158 -2.65 -1.44 -30.51
N GLU A 159 -1.52 -2.12 -30.73
CA GLU A 159 -0.84 -2.23 -32.03
C GLU A 159 -1.65 -3.12 -32.99
N ARG A 160 -1.92 -2.66 -34.22
CA ARG A 160 -2.66 -3.42 -35.23
C ARG A 160 -1.73 -4.18 -36.16
N ARG A 161 -1.85 -5.50 -36.21
CA ARG A 161 -1.05 -6.37 -37.09
C ARG A 161 -1.94 -7.25 -37.96
N TRP A 162 -1.52 -7.44 -39.21
CA TRP A 162 -2.10 -8.42 -40.10
C TRP A 162 -1.51 -9.79 -39.81
N THR A 163 -2.36 -10.75 -39.45
CA THR A 163 -1.96 -12.15 -39.23
C THR A 163 -2.51 -13.04 -40.34
N ALA A 164 -1.73 -14.05 -40.70
CA ALA A 164 -2.07 -14.99 -41.77
C ALA A 164 -3.10 -16.00 -41.25
N GLY A 165 -4.37 -15.83 -41.64
CA GLY A 165 -5.42 -16.79 -41.34
C GLY A 165 -5.45 -17.94 -42.37
N LYS A 166 -6.01 -19.09 -41.98
CA LYS A 166 -6.10 -20.30 -42.83
C LYS A 166 -6.78 -20.11 -44.19
N THR A 167 -7.60 -19.06 -44.35
CA THR A 167 -8.33 -18.77 -45.60
C THR A 167 -8.18 -17.32 -46.09
N LYS A 168 -7.94 -16.35 -45.21
CA LYS A 168 -7.62 -14.93 -45.53
C LYS A 168 -6.82 -14.30 -44.38
N ASN A 169 -5.99 -13.31 -44.68
CA ASN A 169 -5.32 -12.47 -43.67
C ASN A 169 -6.37 -11.70 -42.85
N LYS A 170 -6.17 -11.61 -41.54
CA LYS A 170 -7.05 -10.89 -40.62
C LYS A 170 -6.28 -9.81 -39.88
N LEU A 171 -6.92 -8.67 -39.65
CA LEU A 171 -6.36 -7.57 -38.85
C LEU A 171 -6.70 -7.82 -37.37
N GLN A 172 -5.69 -7.91 -36.51
CA GLN A 172 -5.84 -8.16 -35.08
C GLN A 172 -5.24 -7.00 -34.27
N ASN A 173 -5.88 -6.66 -33.14
CA ASN A 173 -5.45 -5.59 -32.23
C ASN A 173 -4.70 -6.20 -31.04
N TYR A 174 -3.44 -5.82 -30.81
CA TYR A 174 -2.60 -6.34 -29.72
C TYR A 174 -2.46 -5.34 -28.58
N CYS A 175 -2.48 -5.80 -27.33
CA CYS A 175 -2.26 -4.94 -26.16
C CYS A 175 -0.85 -4.32 -26.15
N GLU A 176 -0.75 -3.00 -25.98
CA GLU A 176 0.50 -2.24 -26.06
C GLU A 176 1.48 -2.58 -24.92
N ALA A 177 0.96 -2.92 -23.74
CA ALA A 177 1.76 -3.23 -22.56
C ALA A 177 2.49 -4.59 -22.64
N CYS A 178 1.87 -5.60 -23.26
CA CYS A 178 2.40 -6.97 -23.26
C CYS A 178 2.74 -7.51 -24.65
N LYS A 179 2.27 -6.89 -25.75
CA LYS A 179 2.52 -7.29 -27.15
C LYS A 179 2.18 -8.74 -27.54
N ASP A 180 1.58 -9.50 -26.61
CA ASP A 180 1.36 -10.95 -26.70
C ASP A 180 -0.12 -11.37 -26.68
N TRP A 181 -1.04 -10.43 -26.47
CA TRP A 181 -2.46 -10.70 -26.23
C TRP A 181 -3.34 -9.89 -27.19
N VAL A 182 -4.38 -10.54 -27.73
CA VAL A 182 -5.28 -9.97 -28.75
C VAL A 182 -6.58 -9.47 -28.12
N PHE A 183 -7.02 -8.27 -28.51
CA PHE A 183 -8.35 -7.75 -28.23
C PHE A 183 -9.32 -8.17 -29.34
N ASP A 184 -10.22 -9.10 -29.04
CA ASP A 184 -11.31 -9.52 -29.92
C ASP A 184 -12.59 -8.74 -29.59
N PHE A 185 -12.90 -7.73 -30.41
CA PHE A 185 -14.12 -6.93 -30.25
C PHE A 185 -15.40 -7.63 -30.78
N ASN A 186 -15.28 -8.81 -31.39
CA ASN A 186 -16.40 -9.50 -32.04
C ASN A 186 -16.98 -10.66 -31.21
N ARG A 187 -16.35 -11.05 -30.09
CA ARG A 187 -16.90 -12.08 -29.18
C ARG A 187 -17.59 -11.43 -28.00
N HIS A 188 -18.80 -11.89 -27.69
CA HIS A 188 -19.67 -11.42 -26.59
C HIS A 188 -19.15 -11.71 -25.16
N VAL A 189 -17.87 -11.45 -24.89
CA VAL A 189 -17.27 -11.49 -23.55
C VAL A 189 -16.25 -10.34 -23.47
N ALA A 190 -16.70 -9.19 -22.99
CA ALA A 190 -15.84 -8.03 -22.81
C ALA A 190 -14.81 -8.30 -21.68
N GLU A 191 -13.57 -7.85 -21.90
CA GLU A 191 -12.49 -7.75 -20.91
C GLU A 191 -11.80 -9.04 -20.47
N GLN A 192 -11.51 -9.96 -21.39
CA GLN A 192 -10.44 -10.93 -21.17
C GLN A 192 -9.28 -10.65 -22.12
N HIS A 193 -8.07 -10.52 -21.57
CA HIS A 193 -6.86 -10.75 -22.35
C HIS A 193 -6.96 -12.21 -22.82
N ILE A 194 -7.08 -12.46 -24.13
CA ILE A 194 -7.07 -13.82 -24.68
C ILE A 194 -5.72 -14.05 -25.38
N PRO A 195 -5.01 -15.16 -25.09
CA PRO A 195 -3.77 -15.48 -25.77
C PRO A 195 -4.03 -15.58 -27.27
N ASP A 196 -3.14 -15.01 -28.09
CA ASP A 196 -3.24 -15.08 -29.55
C ASP A 196 -3.42 -16.55 -30.01
N PRO A 197 -4.57 -16.89 -30.64
CA PRO A 197 -4.93 -18.27 -30.97
C PRO A 197 -4.08 -18.86 -32.10
N ASP A 198 -3.40 -18.02 -32.89
CA ASP A 198 -2.54 -18.43 -34.01
C ASP A 198 -1.04 -18.39 -33.65
N LYS A 199 -0.68 -17.89 -32.45
CA LYS A 199 0.69 -17.99 -31.92
C LYS A 199 0.93 -19.42 -31.42
N PRO A 200 2.02 -20.10 -31.84
CA PRO A 200 2.43 -21.33 -31.16
C PRO A 200 2.61 -21.00 -29.68
N LYS A 201 1.96 -21.74 -28.76
CA LYS A 201 2.08 -21.55 -27.32
C LYS A 201 3.54 -21.27 -26.99
N THR A 202 3.85 -20.02 -26.62
CA THR A 202 5.22 -19.62 -26.36
C THR A 202 5.75 -20.46 -25.20
N MET A 203 7.05 -20.72 -25.16
CA MET A 203 7.67 -21.52 -24.09
C MET A 203 7.28 -21.03 -22.67
N ALA A 204 6.95 -19.73 -22.51
CA ALA A 204 6.50 -19.14 -21.25
C ALA A 204 5.08 -19.59 -20.84
N THR A 205 4.10 -19.58 -21.74
CA THR A 205 2.73 -20.02 -21.44
C THR A 205 2.66 -21.53 -21.20
N ASN A 206 3.42 -22.32 -21.96
CA ASN A 206 3.58 -23.75 -21.71
C ASN A 206 4.26 -24.06 -20.35
N LYS A 207 5.14 -23.16 -19.87
CA LYS A 207 5.77 -23.31 -18.56
C LYS A 207 4.79 -22.98 -17.43
N ALA A 208 4.00 -21.91 -17.54
CA ALA A 208 2.95 -21.57 -16.58
C ALA A 208 1.92 -22.71 -16.45
N ASP A 209 1.38 -23.20 -17.58
CA ASP A 209 0.48 -24.38 -17.63
C ASP A 209 1.09 -25.61 -16.92
N LYS A 210 2.41 -25.77 -16.98
CA LYS A 210 3.12 -26.88 -16.35
C LYS A 210 3.27 -26.71 -14.85
N ILE A 211 3.53 -25.49 -14.36
CA ILE A 211 3.62 -25.20 -12.93
C ILE A 211 2.26 -25.43 -12.26
N GLU A 212 1.18 -24.92 -12.86
CA GLU A 212 -0.18 -25.10 -12.36
C GLU A 212 -0.57 -26.58 -12.27
N LYS A 213 -0.25 -27.39 -13.29
CA LYS A 213 -0.48 -28.85 -13.25
C LYS A 213 0.29 -29.55 -12.13
N ILE A 214 1.52 -29.10 -11.86
CA ILE A 214 2.33 -29.64 -10.75
C ILE A 214 1.67 -29.29 -9.42
N ILE A 215 1.26 -28.04 -9.23
CA ILE A 215 0.58 -27.56 -8.02
C ILE A 215 -0.71 -28.34 -7.80
N ALA A 216 -1.57 -28.43 -8.82
CA ALA A 216 -2.85 -29.14 -8.74
C ALA A 216 -2.67 -30.61 -8.35
N ARG A 217 -1.66 -31.29 -8.90
CA ARG A 217 -1.35 -32.68 -8.54
C ARG A 217 -0.91 -32.81 -7.07
N LEU A 218 -0.08 -31.90 -6.58
CA LEU A 218 0.37 -31.91 -5.17
C LEU A 218 -0.79 -31.60 -4.21
N GLN A 219 -1.68 -30.70 -4.60
CA GLN A 219 -2.90 -30.39 -3.84
C GLN A 219 -3.90 -31.55 -3.84
N SER A 220 -4.02 -32.32 -4.92
CA SER A 220 -4.82 -33.56 -4.94
C SER A 220 -4.34 -34.56 -3.87
N ARG A 221 -3.03 -34.74 -3.73
CA ARG A 221 -2.47 -35.63 -2.70
C ARG A 221 -2.80 -35.17 -1.29
N ILE A 222 -2.83 -33.86 -1.04
CA ILE A 222 -3.27 -33.28 0.23
C ILE A 222 -4.74 -33.62 0.47
N ALA A 223 -5.59 -33.47 -0.56
CA ALA A 223 -7.00 -33.84 -0.47
C ALA A 223 -7.22 -35.34 -0.22
N GLU A 224 -6.30 -36.19 -0.67
CA GLU A 224 -6.26 -37.64 -0.41
C GLU A 224 -5.68 -38.00 0.98
N GLY A 225 -5.29 -37.02 1.80
CA GLY A 225 -4.69 -37.25 3.13
C GLY A 225 -3.21 -37.64 3.12
N GLN A 226 -2.54 -37.60 1.97
CA GLN A 226 -1.10 -37.93 1.82
C GLN A 226 -0.22 -36.71 2.11
N PHE A 227 -0.32 -36.17 3.33
CA PHE A 227 0.27 -34.88 3.69
C PHE A 227 1.80 -34.89 3.67
N TYR A 228 2.42 -35.91 4.26
CA TYR A 228 3.87 -36.04 4.34
C TYR A 228 4.48 -36.25 2.95
N GLU A 229 3.88 -37.12 2.14
CA GLU A 229 4.32 -37.37 0.76
C GLU A 229 4.19 -36.11 -0.10
N ALA A 230 3.08 -35.38 0.03
CA ALA A 230 2.89 -34.11 -0.66
C ALA A 230 3.98 -33.09 -0.27
N GLN A 231 4.31 -32.97 1.03
CA GLN A 231 5.37 -32.09 1.50
C GLN A 231 6.73 -32.48 0.89
N GLN A 232 7.13 -33.76 0.98
CA GLN A 232 8.42 -34.22 0.48
C GLN A 232 8.55 -34.04 -1.04
N GLN A 233 7.51 -34.39 -1.79
CA GLN A 233 7.51 -34.18 -3.24
C GLN A 233 7.60 -32.70 -3.61
N THR A 234 6.94 -31.83 -2.84
CA THR A 234 7.02 -30.38 -3.05
C THR A 234 8.45 -29.87 -2.85
N ARG A 235 9.14 -30.31 -1.80
CA ARG A 235 10.56 -29.94 -1.56
C ARG A 235 11.46 -30.36 -2.71
N VAL A 236 11.31 -31.59 -3.20
CA VAL A 236 12.11 -32.11 -4.32
C VAL A 236 11.86 -31.31 -5.61
N VAL A 237 10.59 -31.02 -5.92
CA VAL A 237 10.23 -30.25 -7.11
C VAL A 237 10.73 -28.80 -7.03
N ALA A 238 10.54 -28.15 -5.88
CA ALA A 238 11.03 -26.79 -5.65
C ALA A 238 12.56 -26.72 -5.78
N ALA A 239 13.29 -27.67 -5.18
CA ALA A 239 14.75 -27.77 -5.29
C ALA A 239 15.23 -27.88 -6.75
N ARG A 240 14.46 -28.55 -7.62
CA ARG A 240 14.78 -28.62 -9.05
C ARG A 240 14.68 -27.25 -9.73
N TYR A 241 13.65 -26.46 -9.41
CA TYR A 241 13.49 -25.11 -9.98
C TYR A 241 14.50 -24.12 -9.39
N ILE A 242 14.85 -24.26 -8.12
CA ILE A 242 15.94 -23.48 -7.48
C ILE A 242 17.27 -23.72 -8.19
N LYS A 243 17.63 -24.99 -8.44
CA LYS A 243 18.86 -25.33 -9.21
C LYS A 243 18.89 -24.75 -10.62
N GLN A 244 17.73 -24.43 -11.19
CA GLN A 244 17.58 -23.80 -12.50
C GLN A 244 17.52 -22.26 -12.41
N ALA A 245 17.69 -21.69 -11.21
CA ALA A 245 17.46 -20.27 -10.90
C ALA A 245 16.07 -19.77 -11.34
N ASN A 246 15.08 -20.68 -11.44
CA ASN A 246 13.70 -20.32 -11.73
C ASN A 246 12.96 -20.08 -10.41
N TRP A 247 13.26 -18.92 -9.81
CA TRP A 247 12.75 -18.51 -8.50
C TRP A 247 11.22 -18.40 -8.47
N GLY A 248 10.62 -17.80 -9.50
CA GLY A 248 9.17 -17.63 -9.59
C GLY A 248 8.41 -18.96 -9.50
N ALA A 249 8.85 -19.97 -10.26
CA ALA A 249 8.23 -21.29 -10.21
C ALA A 249 8.40 -21.98 -8.85
N ALA A 250 9.58 -21.88 -8.22
CA ALA A 250 9.82 -22.45 -6.89
C ALA A 250 8.93 -21.77 -5.84
N ILE A 251 8.81 -20.45 -5.90
CA ILE A 251 7.97 -19.64 -5.01
C ILE A 251 6.50 -20.01 -5.15
N ASP A 252 5.96 -20.06 -6.37
CA ASP A 252 4.55 -20.37 -6.60
C ASP A 252 4.20 -21.78 -6.12
N ILE A 253 5.09 -22.76 -6.33
CA ILE A 253 4.92 -24.14 -5.86
C ILE A 253 4.93 -24.19 -4.33
N LEU A 254 5.95 -23.61 -3.69
CA LEU A 254 6.08 -23.64 -2.22
C LEU A 254 4.92 -22.92 -1.55
N TYR A 255 4.59 -21.70 -2.01
CA TYR A 255 3.50 -20.89 -1.46
C TYR A 255 2.14 -21.58 -1.60
N SER A 256 1.83 -22.15 -2.77
CA SER A 256 0.52 -22.76 -3.01
C SER A 256 0.31 -24.03 -2.18
N VAL A 257 1.35 -24.88 -2.07
CA VAL A 257 1.26 -26.12 -1.30
C VAL A 257 1.33 -25.85 0.20
N ALA A 258 2.16 -24.92 0.66
CA ALA A 258 2.24 -24.52 2.07
C ALA A 258 0.86 -24.08 2.58
N GLN A 259 0.17 -23.20 1.85
CA GLN A 259 -1.19 -22.80 2.19
C GLN A 259 -2.18 -23.96 2.23
N SER A 260 -2.12 -24.89 1.27
CA SER A 260 -3.00 -26.05 1.25
C SER A 260 -2.78 -26.96 2.47
N LEU A 261 -1.53 -27.16 2.89
CA LEU A 261 -1.20 -27.94 4.10
C LEU A 261 -1.68 -27.23 5.37
N LEU A 262 -1.43 -25.91 5.49
CA LEU A 262 -1.89 -25.11 6.62
C LEU A 262 -3.43 -25.14 6.73
N LYS A 263 -4.14 -24.99 5.61
CA LYS A 263 -5.61 -25.12 5.54
C LYS A 263 -6.13 -26.51 5.92
N ALA A 264 -5.32 -27.55 5.70
CA ALA A 264 -5.64 -28.93 6.09
C ALA A 264 -5.26 -29.25 7.56
N GLY A 265 -4.88 -28.24 8.36
CA GLY A 265 -4.46 -28.42 9.75
C GLY A 265 -3.08 -29.06 9.91
N GLN A 266 -2.32 -29.19 8.82
CA GLN A 266 -0.97 -29.76 8.85
C GLN A 266 0.06 -28.65 9.09
N GLY A 267 -0.01 -28.05 10.28
CA GLY A 267 0.79 -26.91 10.71
C GLY A 267 2.29 -27.14 10.51
N GLY A 268 2.84 -28.23 11.04
CA GLY A 268 4.26 -28.56 10.88
C GLY A 268 4.71 -28.68 9.42
N SER A 269 4.00 -29.45 8.59
CA SER A 269 4.37 -29.64 7.17
C SER A 269 4.20 -28.36 6.35
N GLY A 270 3.11 -27.63 6.55
CA GLY A 270 2.86 -26.35 5.88
C GLY A 270 3.85 -25.26 6.32
N GLY A 271 4.18 -25.24 7.60
CA GLY A 271 5.14 -24.31 8.21
C GLY A 271 6.55 -24.54 7.73
N ASP A 272 7.00 -25.79 7.62
CA ASP A 272 8.30 -26.14 7.02
C ASP A 272 8.41 -25.65 5.58
N LEU A 273 7.35 -25.79 4.76
CA LEU A 273 7.33 -25.25 3.40
C LEU A 273 7.30 -23.72 3.39
N GLY A 274 6.62 -23.09 4.36
CA GLY A 274 6.64 -21.64 4.56
C GLY A 274 8.04 -21.12 4.90
N VAL A 275 8.76 -21.78 5.80
CA VAL A 275 10.17 -21.45 6.11
C VAL A 275 11.03 -21.64 4.86
N PHE A 276 10.84 -22.74 4.13
CA PHE A 276 11.59 -22.98 2.89
C PHE A 276 11.28 -21.91 1.82
N LEU A 277 10.05 -21.42 1.74
CA LEU A 277 9.68 -20.29 0.88
C LEU A 277 10.50 -19.04 1.22
N VAL A 278 10.63 -18.71 2.50
CA VAL A 278 11.44 -17.56 2.96
C VAL A 278 12.93 -17.77 2.63
N ASP A 279 13.45 -18.99 2.78
CA ASP A 279 14.82 -19.29 2.37
C ASP A 279 15.04 -19.13 0.87
N VAL A 280 14.03 -19.43 0.05
CA VAL A 280 14.06 -19.16 -1.40
C VAL A 280 14.06 -17.66 -1.66
N TYR A 281 13.29 -16.85 -0.92
CA TYR A 281 13.36 -15.39 -1.05
C TYR A 281 14.76 -14.84 -0.76
N LYS A 282 15.43 -15.36 0.28
CA LYS A 282 16.80 -14.96 0.62
C LYS A 282 17.81 -15.39 -0.45
N GLN A 283 17.70 -16.61 -0.98
CA GLN A 283 18.58 -17.09 -2.05
C GLN A 283 18.39 -16.32 -3.36
N ALA A 284 17.15 -15.91 -3.65
CA ALA A 284 16.81 -15.09 -4.81
C ALA A 284 17.08 -13.59 -4.58
N GLU A 285 17.54 -13.20 -3.39
CA GLU A 285 17.74 -11.80 -2.95
C GLU A 285 16.53 -10.90 -3.22
N LEU A 286 15.32 -11.45 -3.02
CA LEU A 286 14.07 -10.72 -3.27
C LEU A 286 13.88 -9.65 -2.21
N LYS A 287 13.65 -8.42 -2.69
CA LYS A 287 13.24 -7.29 -1.85
C LYS A 287 11.77 -7.47 -1.43
N PRO A 288 11.40 -7.09 -0.19
CA PRO A 288 10.02 -6.99 0.21
C PRO A 288 9.23 -6.03 -0.68
N ASP A 289 8.17 -6.54 -1.27
CA ASP A 289 7.15 -5.81 -2.03
C ASP A 289 5.74 -6.25 -1.57
N ALA A 290 4.69 -5.66 -2.13
CA ALA A 290 3.31 -6.04 -1.79
C ALA A 290 2.98 -7.52 -2.03
N THR A 291 3.57 -8.14 -3.08
CA THR A 291 3.24 -9.52 -3.46
C THR A 291 3.93 -10.53 -2.54
N SER A 292 5.24 -10.39 -2.36
CA SER A 292 6.08 -11.21 -1.49
C SER A 292 5.60 -11.15 -0.04
N ARG A 293 5.28 -9.95 0.47
CA ARG A 293 4.66 -9.70 1.78
C ARG A 293 3.28 -10.34 1.88
N GLY A 294 2.39 -10.11 0.91
CA GLY A 294 1.05 -10.70 0.89
C GLY A 294 1.07 -12.23 0.96
N ARG A 295 2.03 -12.88 0.28
CA ARG A 295 2.22 -14.35 0.38
C ARG A 295 2.56 -14.79 1.80
N LEU A 296 3.55 -14.15 2.44
CA LEU A 296 3.98 -14.51 3.80
C LEU A 296 2.88 -14.24 4.83
N LEU A 297 2.18 -13.11 4.73
CA LEU A 297 1.05 -12.76 5.59
C LEU A 297 -0.12 -13.73 5.43
N THR A 298 -0.39 -14.19 4.21
CA THR A 298 -1.42 -15.21 3.97
C THR A 298 -1.05 -16.52 4.66
N CYS A 299 0.19 -16.98 4.53
CA CYS A 299 0.65 -18.18 5.25
C CYS A 299 0.56 -17.97 6.77
N LEU A 300 1.04 -16.84 7.28
CA LEU A 300 1.04 -16.53 8.71
C LEU A 300 -0.35 -16.66 9.35
N ARG A 301 -1.37 -16.10 8.69
CA ARG A 301 -2.77 -16.13 9.16
C ARG A 301 -3.42 -17.52 9.11
N LEU A 302 -2.80 -18.49 8.44
CA LEU A 302 -3.30 -19.86 8.34
C LEU A 302 -2.67 -20.80 9.38
N PHE A 303 -1.64 -20.36 10.11
CA PHE A 303 -1.10 -21.16 11.20
C PHE A 303 -2.08 -21.21 12.38
N ASP A 304 -2.12 -22.36 13.04
CA ASP A 304 -2.68 -22.47 14.38
C ASP A 304 -1.80 -21.73 15.41
N ALA A 305 -2.41 -21.17 16.45
CA ALA A 305 -1.70 -20.42 17.49
C ALA A 305 -0.64 -21.26 18.21
N ALA A 306 -0.94 -22.53 18.47
CA ALA A 306 -0.09 -23.46 19.20
C ALA A 306 0.97 -24.14 18.31
N GLU A 307 0.95 -23.92 16.99
CA GLU A 307 1.87 -24.59 16.05
C GLU A 307 3.33 -24.16 16.29
N PRO A 308 4.23 -25.07 16.71
CA PRO A 308 5.61 -24.72 17.06
C PRO A 308 6.41 -24.11 15.92
N THR A 309 6.15 -24.53 14.67
CA THR A 309 6.87 -24.00 13.50
C THR A 309 6.53 -22.54 13.19
N ARG A 310 5.42 -22.01 13.72
CA ARG A 310 4.97 -20.62 13.50
C ARG A 310 5.99 -19.60 14.01
N LYS A 311 6.55 -19.80 15.21
CA LYS A 311 7.55 -18.88 15.79
C LYS A 311 8.81 -18.80 14.92
N LYS A 312 9.25 -19.95 14.40
CA LYS A 312 10.36 -20.00 13.43
C LYS A 312 10.00 -19.26 12.14
N PHE A 313 8.83 -19.51 11.58
CA PHE A 313 8.37 -18.83 10.37
C PHE A 313 8.35 -17.31 10.52
N ILE A 314 7.81 -16.78 11.64
CA ILE A 314 7.81 -15.34 11.95
C ILE A 314 9.25 -14.81 12.04
N GLY A 315 10.13 -15.49 12.78
CA GLY A 315 11.53 -15.08 12.90
C GLY A 315 12.25 -15.00 11.55
N GLU A 316 12.08 -16.01 10.70
CA GLU A 316 12.69 -16.04 9.36
C GLU A 316 12.13 -14.96 8.44
N MET A 317 10.81 -14.73 8.50
CA MET A 317 10.11 -13.69 7.76
C MET A 317 10.63 -12.29 8.13
N ILE A 318 10.75 -11.99 9.43
CA ILE A 318 11.30 -10.71 9.90
C ILE A 318 12.77 -10.58 9.51
N ALA A 319 13.59 -11.62 9.71
CA ALA A 319 15.01 -11.59 9.34
C ALA A 319 15.23 -11.37 7.83
N TRP A 320 14.41 -11.98 6.97
CA TRP A 320 14.44 -11.70 5.53
C TRP A 320 14.09 -10.23 5.24
N SER A 321 13.01 -9.72 5.84
CA SER A 321 12.58 -8.34 5.60
C SER A 321 13.57 -7.28 6.11
N SER A 322 14.23 -7.55 7.24
CA SER A 322 15.29 -6.71 7.79
C SER A 322 16.52 -6.66 6.87
N LYS A 323 16.90 -7.81 6.30
CA LYS A 323 18.09 -7.91 5.45
C LYS A 323 17.90 -7.34 4.05
N PHE A 324 16.73 -7.54 3.45
CA PHE A 324 16.47 -7.21 2.03
C PHE A 324 15.51 -6.03 1.84
N GLY A 325 14.90 -5.53 2.91
CA GLY A 325 13.97 -4.39 2.89
C GLY A 325 14.62 -3.07 3.27
N GLU A 326 13.77 -2.05 3.39
CA GLU A 326 14.17 -0.67 3.72
C GLU A 326 14.36 -0.47 5.23
N TYR A 327 13.71 -1.31 6.05
CA TYR A 327 13.66 -1.18 7.50
C TYR A 327 14.64 -2.16 8.16
N PRO A 328 15.73 -1.69 8.79
CA PRO A 328 16.75 -2.57 9.36
C PRO A 328 16.23 -3.42 10.52
N ALA A 329 15.13 -3.00 11.16
CA ALA A 329 14.48 -3.77 12.22
C ALA A 329 13.46 -4.80 11.69
N GLY A 330 13.15 -4.81 10.38
CA GLY A 330 12.11 -5.62 9.77
C GLY A 330 10.95 -4.79 9.23
N ASP A 331 10.16 -5.37 8.32
CA ASP A 331 9.02 -4.69 7.68
C ASP A 331 7.88 -4.38 8.68
N PRO A 332 7.43 -3.11 8.78
CA PRO A 332 6.41 -2.72 9.75
C PRO A 332 5.05 -3.44 9.61
N GLU A 333 4.62 -3.81 8.41
CA GLU A 333 3.36 -4.53 8.24
C GLU A 333 3.49 -5.99 8.69
N LEU A 334 4.62 -6.64 8.39
CA LEU A 334 4.91 -7.98 8.91
C LEU A 334 4.94 -7.99 10.44
N HIS A 335 5.58 -6.99 11.05
CA HIS A 335 5.55 -6.76 12.49
C HIS A 335 4.12 -6.54 13.02
N HIS A 336 3.34 -5.65 12.40
CA HIS A 336 1.97 -5.37 12.82
C HIS A 336 1.09 -6.62 12.84
N VAL A 337 1.13 -7.43 11.78
CA VAL A 337 0.29 -8.64 11.71
C VAL A 337 0.76 -9.71 12.70
N ALA A 338 2.07 -9.95 12.82
CA ALA A 338 2.60 -10.90 13.81
C ALA A 338 2.24 -10.48 15.24
N GLY A 339 2.46 -9.21 15.57
CA GLY A 339 2.14 -8.66 16.88
C GLY A 339 0.64 -8.67 17.19
N SER A 340 -0.21 -8.42 16.19
CA SER A 340 -1.68 -8.48 16.35
C SER A 340 -2.18 -9.90 16.63
N LEU A 341 -1.56 -10.92 16.02
CA LEU A 341 -1.87 -12.32 16.31
C LEU A 341 -1.47 -12.67 17.75
N TYR A 342 -0.24 -12.35 18.15
CA TYR A 342 0.21 -12.58 19.53
C TYR A 342 -0.65 -11.84 20.56
N ALA A 343 -1.08 -10.61 20.26
CA ALA A 343 -1.97 -9.85 21.14
C ALA A 343 -3.33 -10.51 21.32
N ALA A 344 -3.91 -11.05 20.24
CA ALA A 344 -5.18 -11.78 20.28
C ALA A 344 -5.07 -13.12 21.04
N GLU A 345 -3.85 -13.65 21.18
CA GLU A 345 -3.54 -14.92 21.83
C GLU A 345 -3.02 -14.73 23.27
N HIS A 346 -3.02 -13.50 23.79
CA HIS A 346 -2.49 -13.14 25.11
C HIS A 346 -0.98 -13.45 25.29
N GLU A 347 -0.22 -13.53 24.19
CA GLU A 347 1.23 -13.67 24.18
C GLU A 347 1.90 -12.28 24.25
N THR A 348 1.68 -11.59 25.37
CA THR A 348 1.95 -10.15 25.53
C THR A 348 3.39 -9.74 25.23
N ASN A 349 4.36 -10.48 25.74
CA ASN A 349 5.79 -10.17 25.53
C ASN A 349 6.20 -10.26 24.05
N GLU A 350 5.66 -11.21 23.30
CA GLU A 350 5.96 -11.31 21.86
C GLU A 350 5.16 -10.25 21.07
N ALA A 351 3.92 -9.96 21.48
CA ALA A 351 3.11 -8.91 20.88
C ALA A 351 3.79 -7.54 21.01
N GLU A 352 4.28 -7.17 22.19
CA GLU A 352 5.01 -5.92 22.44
C GLU A 352 6.19 -5.75 21.49
N ARG A 353 7.09 -6.75 21.43
CA ARG A 353 8.28 -6.73 20.57
C ARG A 353 7.96 -6.44 19.11
N HIS A 354 6.84 -6.96 18.62
CA HIS A 354 6.42 -6.76 17.25
C HIS A 354 5.66 -5.44 17.06
N LEU A 355 4.70 -5.12 17.91
CA LEU A 355 3.85 -3.94 17.74
C LEU A 355 4.63 -2.63 17.85
N ILE A 356 5.66 -2.56 18.71
CA ILE A 356 6.55 -1.39 18.84
C ILE A 356 7.21 -1.02 17.49
N LEU A 357 7.48 -2.02 16.65
CA LEU A 357 8.13 -1.87 15.34
C LEU A 357 7.14 -1.93 14.16
N GLY A 358 5.84 -1.94 14.45
CA GLY A 358 4.81 -2.11 13.44
C GLY A 358 4.35 -0.82 12.76
N THR A 359 3.15 -0.86 12.19
CA THR A 359 2.54 0.27 11.48
C THR A 359 1.99 1.33 12.44
N ARG A 360 1.39 2.39 11.89
CA ARG A 360 0.67 3.41 12.67
C ARG A 360 -0.40 2.80 13.58
N ASP A 361 -1.08 1.77 13.11
CA ASP A 361 -2.23 1.17 13.81
C ASP A 361 -1.78 0.24 14.95
N SER A 362 -0.50 -0.16 14.99
CA SER A 362 0.06 -1.00 16.06
C SER A 362 -0.02 -0.35 17.44
N ALA A 363 0.05 0.97 17.53
CA ALA A 363 -0.02 1.69 18.79
C ALA A 363 -1.35 1.43 19.52
N GLU A 364 -2.45 1.44 18.78
CA GLU A 364 -3.79 1.19 19.33
C GLU A 364 -3.97 -0.28 19.72
N VAL A 365 -3.47 -1.22 18.91
CA VAL A 365 -3.51 -2.65 19.22
C VAL A 365 -2.73 -2.95 20.50
N LEU A 366 -1.51 -2.43 20.61
CA LEU A 366 -0.66 -2.61 21.78
C LEU A 366 -1.35 -2.03 23.02
N THR A 367 -1.82 -0.79 22.94
CA THR A 367 -2.46 -0.14 24.08
C THR A 367 -3.73 -0.85 24.53
N ARG A 368 -4.55 -1.33 23.60
CA ARG A 368 -5.74 -2.11 23.95
C ARG A 368 -5.37 -3.40 24.67
N MET A 369 -4.35 -4.12 24.20
CA MET A 369 -3.86 -5.32 24.87
C MET A 369 -3.37 -5.02 26.29
N GLU A 370 -2.55 -3.98 26.47
CA GLU A 370 -2.05 -3.56 27.78
C GLU A 370 -3.17 -3.12 28.72
N TYR A 371 -4.21 -2.47 28.19
CA TYR A 371 -5.36 -2.04 28.98
C TYR A 371 -6.23 -3.23 29.40
N GLU A 372 -6.45 -4.20 28.52
CA GLU A 372 -7.15 -5.43 28.89
C GLU A 372 -6.35 -6.23 29.93
N TRP A 373 -5.02 -6.30 29.82
CA TRP A 373 -4.20 -6.93 30.84
C TRP A 373 -4.27 -6.19 32.18
N TYR A 374 -4.24 -4.86 32.16
CA TYR A 374 -4.44 -4.02 33.35
C TYR A 374 -5.77 -4.31 34.07
N LYS A 375 -6.85 -4.63 33.35
CA LYS A 375 -8.17 -4.86 33.97
C LYS A 375 -8.20 -6.06 34.92
N GLU A 376 -7.21 -6.94 34.83
CA GLU A 376 -7.04 -8.09 35.73
C GLU A 376 -6.21 -7.74 36.99
N ASP A 377 -5.76 -6.49 37.12
CA ASP A 377 -4.87 -6.02 38.18
C ASP A 377 -5.45 -4.81 38.95
N ASP A 378 -4.75 -4.38 39.99
CA ASP A 378 -5.17 -3.31 40.88
C ASP A 378 -5.13 -1.93 40.22
N LEU A 379 -6.00 -1.03 40.68
CA LEU A 379 -6.11 0.34 40.13
C LEU A 379 -4.77 1.11 40.10
N HIS A 380 -3.93 0.92 41.12
CA HIS A 380 -2.67 1.65 41.26
C HIS A 380 -1.60 1.21 40.24
N THR A 381 -1.74 0.04 39.60
CA THR A 381 -0.78 -0.47 38.61
C THR A 381 -1.03 0.05 37.20
N ALA A 382 -2.12 0.81 36.97
CA ALA A 382 -2.48 1.36 35.66
C ALA A 382 -1.33 2.06 34.92
N ALA A 383 -0.50 2.80 35.65
CA ALA A 383 0.66 3.49 35.08
C ALA A 383 1.75 2.54 34.57
N LEU A 384 1.89 1.36 35.19
CA LEU A 384 2.87 0.34 34.80
C LEU A 384 2.52 -0.22 33.41
N TYR A 385 1.26 -0.59 33.18
CA TYR A 385 0.77 -1.05 31.89
C TYR A 385 0.81 0.04 30.81
N CYS A 386 0.40 1.27 31.15
CA CYS A 386 0.52 2.38 30.21
C CYS A 386 1.99 2.63 29.79
N ALA A 387 2.95 2.48 30.71
CA ALA A 387 4.36 2.67 30.42
C ALA A 387 4.92 1.62 29.45
N ARG A 388 4.38 0.39 29.41
CA ARG A 388 4.78 -0.67 28.48
C ARG A 388 4.53 -0.32 27.02
N ALA A 389 3.57 0.57 26.74
CA ALA A 389 3.41 1.15 25.41
C ALA A 389 4.20 2.46 25.24
N VAL A 390 4.11 3.37 26.20
CA VAL A 390 4.65 4.74 26.08
C VAL A 390 6.18 4.76 26.02
N LEU A 391 6.86 4.10 26.96
CA LEU A 391 8.33 4.18 27.07
C LEU A 391 9.01 3.50 25.87
N PRO A 392 8.63 2.29 25.44
CA PRO A 392 9.27 1.67 24.28
C PRO A 392 9.07 2.44 22.97
N TYR A 393 7.89 3.04 22.74
CA TYR A 393 7.71 3.93 21.58
C TYR A 393 8.62 5.16 21.63
N LEU A 394 8.85 5.75 22.81
CA LEU A 394 9.83 6.82 22.96
C LEU A 394 11.27 6.32 22.68
N LEU A 395 11.62 5.11 23.12
CA LEU A 395 12.95 4.52 22.89
C LEU A 395 13.23 4.22 21.41
N VAL A 396 12.20 3.98 20.59
CA VAL A 396 12.34 3.85 19.12
C VAL A 396 12.08 5.16 18.36
N ALA A 397 12.17 6.30 19.05
CA ALA A 397 11.98 7.63 18.49
C ALA A 397 10.59 7.90 17.89
N ASN A 398 9.55 7.16 18.31
CA ASN A 398 8.18 7.27 17.79
C ASN A 398 7.25 8.00 18.77
N VAL A 399 7.44 9.33 18.87
CA VAL A 399 6.65 10.20 19.75
C VAL A 399 5.15 10.16 19.40
N ARG A 400 4.81 9.99 18.12
CA ARG A 400 3.41 9.87 17.67
C ARG A 400 2.74 8.65 18.30
N ALA A 401 3.33 7.47 18.14
CA ALA A 401 2.77 6.24 18.71
C ALA A 401 2.71 6.30 20.25
N ALA A 402 3.76 6.82 20.91
CA ALA A 402 3.76 7.00 22.36
C ALA A 402 2.59 7.90 22.83
N THR A 403 2.34 9.01 22.11
CA THR A 403 1.24 9.92 22.41
C THR A 403 -0.13 9.29 22.15
N THR A 404 -0.29 8.58 21.02
CA THR A 404 -1.52 7.84 20.70
C THR A 404 -1.82 6.78 21.76
N SER A 405 -0.80 6.02 22.18
CA SER A 405 -0.94 5.00 23.21
C SER A 405 -1.35 5.59 24.57
N TYR A 406 -0.72 6.68 25.00
CA TYR A 406 -1.13 7.36 26.23
C TYR A 406 -2.58 7.87 26.15
N ALA A 407 -2.95 8.52 25.05
CA ALA A 407 -4.30 9.06 24.86
C ALA A 407 -5.36 7.96 24.84
N ALA A 408 -5.11 6.83 24.15
CA ALA A 408 -6.01 5.69 24.09
C ALA A 408 -6.16 5.03 25.48
N PHE A 409 -5.05 4.78 26.19
CA PHE A 409 -5.07 4.15 27.52
C PHE A 409 -5.84 5.00 28.53
N THR A 410 -5.53 6.30 28.62
CA THR A 410 -6.18 7.21 29.55
C THR A 410 -7.65 7.45 29.21
N SER A 411 -8.03 7.38 27.93
CA SER A 411 -9.43 7.49 27.51
C SER A 411 -10.21 6.25 27.97
N ALA A 412 -9.67 5.05 27.78
CA ALA A 412 -10.27 3.81 28.24
C ALA A 412 -10.41 3.80 29.78
N LEU A 413 -9.35 4.16 30.50
CA LEU A 413 -9.36 4.23 31.97
C LEU A 413 -10.42 5.21 32.51
N SER A 414 -10.55 6.38 31.87
CA SER A 414 -11.55 7.38 32.25
C SER A 414 -12.97 6.92 31.92
N GLY A 415 -13.17 6.20 30.82
CA GLY A 415 -14.45 5.60 30.45
C GLY A 415 -14.92 4.56 31.45
N ASP A 416 -14.02 3.68 31.92
CA ASP A 416 -14.38 2.59 32.82
C ASP A 416 -14.42 3.00 34.29
N LYS A 417 -13.46 3.82 34.74
CA LYS A 417 -13.23 4.13 36.17
C LYS A 417 -13.22 5.63 36.49
N GLY A 418 -13.52 6.51 35.53
CA GLY A 418 -13.33 7.97 35.65
C GLY A 418 -14.08 8.64 36.79
N ALA A 419 -15.31 8.19 37.11
CA ALA A 419 -16.10 8.74 38.21
C ALA A 419 -15.43 8.55 39.59
N GLY A 420 -14.62 7.50 39.76
CA GLY A 420 -13.90 7.21 41.01
C GLY A 420 -12.50 7.82 41.09
N LEU A 421 -11.99 8.39 39.99
CA LEU A 421 -10.60 8.87 39.88
C LEU A 421 -10.47 10.39 39.97
N GLY A 422 -11.58 11.14 39.93
CA GLY A 422 -11.55 12.61 39.97
C GLY A 422 -10.73 13.21 38.82
N VAL A 423 -10.86 12.62 37.62
CA VAL A 423 -10.08 12.98 36.42
C VAL A 423 -10.30 14.45 36.08
N GLN A 424 -9.21 15.19 35.88
CA GLN A 424 -9.23 16.59 35.46
C GLN A 424 -8.59 16.72 34.09
N ASP A 425 -9.33 17.27 33.13
CA ASP A 425 -8.78 17.60 31.82
C ASP A 425 -8.00 18.91 31.91
N VAL A 426 -6.69 18.84 31.66
CA VAL A 426 -5.85 20.03 31.52
C VAL A 426 -5.57 20.22 30.04
N ALA A 427 -6.46 20.99 29.39
CA ALA A 427 -6.26 21.44 28.03
C ALA A 427 -5.39 22.71 28.04
N SER A 428 -4.23 22.63 27.40
CA SER A 428 -3.49 23.82 26.94
C SER A 428 -3.65 23.92 25.43
N GLY A 429 -3.61 25.12 24.84
CA GLY A 429 -3.88 25.37 23.42
C GLY A 429 -3.01 24.60 22.41
N SER A 430 -2.09 23.74 22.85
CA SER A 430 -1.25 22.86 22.04
C SER A 430 -1.21 21.39 22.49
N ALA A 431 -1.82 21.01 23.61
CA ALA A 431 -1.83 19.62 24.09
C ALA A 431 -2.87 19.36 25.20
N ASP A 432 -3.54 18.22 25.10
CA ASP A 432 -4.47 17.72 26.11
C ASP A 432 -3.77 16.67 26.99
N VAL A 433 -3.63 16.94 28.29
CA VAL A 433 -3.19 15.95 29.27
C VAL A 433 -4.26 15.79 30.33
N ARG A 434 -4.57 14.54 30.64
CA ARG A 434 -5.47 14.19 31.74
C ARG A 434 -4.68 14.03 33.02
N ILE A 435 -5.16 14.65 34.09
CA ILE A 435 -4.57 14.54 35.42
C ILE A 435 -5.46 13.62 36.26
N PHE A 436 -4.81 12.59 36.80
CA PHE A 436 -5.36 11.57 37.69
C PHE A 436 -4.75 11.77 39.08
N PRO A 437 -5.40 12.49 40.01
CA PRO A 437 -4.82 12.81 41.32
C PRO A 437 -4.32 11.59 42.11
N SER A 438 -5.01 10.46 41.96
CA SER A 438 -4.67 9.18 42.61
C SER A 438 -3.65 8.33 41.86
N LEU A 439 -3.23 8.72 40.65
CA LEU A 439 -2.29 7.97 39.81
C LEU A 439 -1.10 8.86 39.38
N PRO A 440 -0.17 9.16 40.30
CA PRO A 440 0.93 10.10 40.07
C PRO A 440 1.81 9.69 38.89
N LEU A 441 2.12 8.40 38.72
CA LEU A 441 2.96 7.92 37.63
C LEU A 441 2.27 8.02 36.25
N LEU A 442 0.93 7.99 36.20
CA LEU A 442 0.20 8.20 34.95
C LEU A 442 0.27 9.68 34.53
N ASN A 443 0.26 10.59 35.51
CA ASN A 443 0.52 12.02 35.27
C ASN A 443 1.96 12.25 34.80
N PHE A 444 2.92 11.55 35.41
CA PHE A 444 4.32 11.61 34.99
C PHE A 444 4.48 11.24 33.51
N LEU A 445 3.87 10.13 33.04
CA LEU A 445 3.94 9.73 31.62
C LEU A 445 3.35 10.79 30.67
N GLY A 446 2.19 11.36 31.01
CA GLY A 446 1.58 12.43 30.20
C GLY A 446 2.45 13.69 30.14
N LEU A 447 2.98 14.12 31.29
CA LEU A 447 3.89 15.28 31.36
C LEU A 447 5.24 15.01 30.70
N LEU A 448 5.73 13.77 30.73
CA LEU A 448 6.95 13.35 30.03
C LEU A 448 6.79 13.52 28.51
N LEU A 449 5.65 13.13 27.95
CA LEU A 449 5.34 13.35 26.54
C LEU A 449 5.35 14.84 26.17
N LEU A 450 4.77 15.70 27.00
CA LEU A 450 4.83 17.16 26.81
C LEU A 450 6.27 17.70 26.90
N ALA A 451 7.05 17.19 27.86
CA ALA A 451 8.45 17.58 28.02
C ALA A 451 9.26 17.17 26.78
N VAL A 452 9.04 15.96 26.25
CA VAL A 452 9.69 15.46 25.02
C VAL A 452 9.36 16.36 23.82
N GLN A 453 8.11 16.77 23.66
CA GLN A 453 7.71 17.69 22.58
C GLN A 453 8.38 19.06 22.68
N LYS A 454 8.59 19.58 23.89
CA LYS A 454 9.30 20.84 24.12
C LYS A 454 10.82 20.71 24.01
N GLY A 455 11.37 19.55 24.39
CA GLY A 455 12.79 19.22 24.31
C GLY A 455 13.70 20.08 25.20
N THR A 456 13.18 20.67 26.28
CA THR A 456 13.97 21.47 27.23
C THR A 456 14.45 20.61 28.41
N PRO A 457 15.76 20.51 28.67
CA PRO A 457 16.30 19.65 29.73
C PRO A 457 15.78 19.98 31.13
N ASP A 458 15.50 21.26 31.40
CA ASP A 458 15.03 21.71 32.71
C ASP A 458 13.64 21.16 33.06
N LEU A 459 12.75 21.04 32.08
CA LEU A 459 11.44 20.40 32.30
C LEU A 459 11.59 18.92 32.67
N PHE A 460 12.48 18.20 31.99
CA PHE A 460 12.74 16.80 32.31
C PHE A 460 13.32 16.63 33.72
N ARG A 461 14.31 17.47 34.11
CA ARG A 461 14.89 17.45 35.47
C ARG A 461 13.87 17.78 36.54
N GLN A 462 13.04 18.81 36.32
CA GLN A 462 11.96 19.17 37.24
C GLN A 462 10.94 18.03 37.38
N LEU A 463 10.59 17.37 36.27
CA LEU A 463 9.67 16.25 36.25
C LEU A 463 10.25 15.04 37.00
N GLN A 464 11.49 14.65 36.72
CA GLN A 464 12.18 13.59 37.45
C GLN A 464 12.26 13.89 38.95
N ALA A 465 12.66 15.11 39.34
CA ALA A 465 12.74 15.49 40.75
C ALA A 465 11.37 15.43 41.45
N LYS A 466 10.31 15.89 40.79
CA LYS A 466 8.95 15.89 41.35
C LYS A 466 8.39 14.48 41.57
N TYR A 467 8.72 13.53 40.70
CA TYR A 467 8.19 12.16 40.75
C TYR A 467 9.22 11.13 41.24
N ALA A 468 10.38 11.56 41.74
CA ALA A 468 11.51 10.69 42.08
C ALA A 468 11.14 9.54 43.01
N THR A 469 10.35 9.80 44.06
CA THR A 469 9.91 8.77 45.02
C THR A 469 9.08 7.68 44.34
N HIS A 470 8.09 8.08 43.53
CA HIS A 470 7.21 7.15 42.82
C HIS A 470 7.95 6.36 41.75
N ILE A 471 8.93 6.95 41.07
CA ILE A 471 9.76 6.25 40.07
C ILE A 471 10.65 5.22 40.77
N ALA A 472 11.27 5.59 41.89
CA ALA A 472 12.12 4.70 42.68
C ALA A 472 11.34 3.50 43.24
N GLU A 473 10.07 3.68 43.61
CA GLU A 473 9.19 2.58 44.04
C GLU A 473 8.95 1.52 42.95
N VAL A 474 8.99 1.91 41.67
CA VAL A 474 8.86 0.97 40.53
C VAL A 474 10.17 0.25 40.25
N GLY A 475 11.31 0.95 40.31
CA GLY A 475 12.66 0.40 40.10
C GLY A 475 12.98 -0.12 38.68
N ALA A 476 12.01 -0.15 37.76
CA ALA A 476 12.16 -0.73 36.42
C ALA A 476 12.32 0.30 35.29
N TRP A 477 12.19 1.60 35.57
CA TRP A 477 12.15 2.64 34.52
C TRP A 477 13.48 3.40 34.35
N ASP A 478 14.45 3.20 35.25
CA ASP A 478 15.66 4.01 35.29
C ASP A 478 16.42 3.98 33.96
N GLU A 479 16.69 2.78 33.42
CA GLU A 479 17.40 2.63 32.15
C GLU A 479 16.65 3.31 31.00
N ALA A 480 15.33 3.10 30.89
CA ALA A 480 14.51 3.71 29.85
C ALA A 480 14.51 5.24 29.95
N LEU A 481 14.38 5.78 31.15
CA LEU A 481 14.39 7.22 31.40
C LEU A 481 15.75 7.84 31.13
N GLU A 482 16.86 7.15 31.43
CA GLU A 482 18.21 7.59 31.06
C GLU A 482 18.38 7.68 29.54
N MET A 483 17.89 6.68 28.79
CA MET A 483 17.96 6.73 27.32
C MET A 483 17.10 7.88 26.77
N ILE A 484 15.90 8.07 27.31
CA ILE A 484 15.00 9.16 26.91
C ILE A 484 15.64 10.52 27.25
N ALA A 485 16.29 10.65 28.40
CA ALA A 485 17.04 11.85 28.81
C ALA A 485 18.12 12.21 27.79
N GLU A 486 18.86 11.21 27.32
CA GLU A 486 19.89 11.36 26.30
C GLU A 486 19.29 11.72 24.93
N MET A 487 18.31 10.93 24.46
CA MET A 487 17.73 11.05 23.11
C MET A 487 17.03 12.39 22.88
N TYR A 488 16.21 12.84 23.84
CA TYR A 488 15.33 13.99 23.64
C TYR A 488 15.82 15.28 24.32
N PHE A 489 16.70 15.15 25.32
CA PHE A 489 17.16 16.29 26.13
C PHE A 489 18.69 16.45 26.12
N GLY A 490 19.46 15.55 25.49
CA GLY A 490 20.91 15.63 25.43
C GLY A 490 21.60 15.49 26.80
N ILE A 491 20.89 14.98 27.81
CA ILE A 491 21.43 14.74 29.14
C ILE A 491 22.28 13.48 29.05
N GLN A 492 23.59 13.64 29.21
CA GLN A 492 24.52 12.51 29.16
C GLN A 492 24.24 11.55 30.30
N ARG A 493 24.24 10.24 29.98
CA ARG A 493 24.10 9.22 31.02
C ARG A 493 25.21 9.36 32.05
N PRO A 494 24.90 9.23 33.35
CA PRO A 494 25.92 9.05 34.36
C PRO A 494 26.82 7.88 33.91
N ARG A 495 28.14 8.02 34.01
CA ARG A 495 29.02 6.90 33.73
C ARG A 495 28.62 5.76 34.65
N GLN A 496 28.32 4.58 34.08
CA GLN A 496 28.10 3.38 34.88
C GLN A 496 29.32 3.20 35.78
N SER A 497 29.08 3.43 37.07
CA SER A 497 30.05 3.23 38.13
C SER A 497 30.38 1.74 38.13
N ASN A 498 31.66 1.40 37.93
CA ASN A 498 32.13 0.03 38.12
C ASN A 498 32.51 -0.07 39.60
N PRO A 499 31.74 -0.78 40.44
CA PRO A 499 31.95 -0.75 41.89
C PRO A 499 33.35 -1.24 42.28
N LEU A 500 33.95 -2.13 41.48
CA LEU A 500 35.32 -2.59 41.68
C LEU A 500 36.35 -1.49 41.36
N PHE A 501 36.11 -0.70 40.32
CA PHE A 501 37.00 0.39 39.91
C PHE A 501 36.89 1.60 40.86
N ASP A 502 35.69 1.87 41.38
CA ASP A 502 35.46 2.90 42.39
C ASP A 502 36.04 2.49 43.76
N MET A 503 35.94 1.20 44.12
CA MET A 503 36.58 0.66 45.31
C MET A 503 38.12 0.64 45.19
N MET A 504 38.67 0.26 44.03
CA MET A 504 40.12 0.33 43.78
C MET A 504 40.60 1.78 43.72
N GLY A 505 39.82 2.70 43.16
CA GLY A 505 40.11 4.14 43.17
C GLY A 505 40.07 4.75 44.57
N SER A 506 39.15 4.29 45.43
CA SER A 506 39.07 4.70 46.84
C SER A 506 40.14 4.06 47.73
N LEU A 507 40.63 2.86 47.38
CA LEU A 507 41.65 2.13 48.15
C LEU A 507 43.09 2.49 47.73
N PHE A 508 43.31 2.85 46.46
CA PHE A 508 44.64 3.22 45.92
C PHE A 508 44.80 4.72 45.62
N GLY A 509 43.74 5.53 45.69
CA GLY A 509 43.72 6.94 45.27
C GLY A 509 43.55 7.96 46.40
N GLY A 510 43.99 7.65 47.61
CA GLY A 510 44.01 8.59 48.73
C GLY A 510 45.05 9.71 48.55
N GLY A 511 44.64 10.81 47.90
CA GLY A 511 45.21 12.14 48.09
C GLY A 511 46.34 12.59 47.15
N MET A 512 46.01 13.46 46.18
CA MET A 512 46.77 14.70 45.92
C MET A 512 45.98 15.65 44.99
N PRO A 513 46.03 16.98 45.24
CA PRO A 513 45.46 17.98 44.36
C PRO A 513 46.47 18.43 43.29
N GLY A 514 46.05 18.45 42.04
CA GLY A 514 46.66 19.28 40.99
C GLY A 514 47.32 18.53 39.84
N GLY A 515 46.96 18.93 38.62
CA GLY A 515 47.68 18.58 37.39
C GLY A 515 46.75 18.33 36.22
N GLY A 516 46.38 19.39 35.50
CA GLY A 516 45.48 19.31 34.34
C GLY A 516 46.09 18.62 33.12
N ALA A 517 45.22 18.13 32.23
CA ALA A 517 45.54 17.91 30.83
C ALA A 517 44.26 17.77 29.98
N GLY A 518 44.24 18.47 28.85
CA GLY A 518 43.63 17.96 27.62
C GLY A 518 42.18 18.38 27.34
N GLY A 519 41.97 19.64 26.95
CA GLY A 519 40.75 20.06 26.24
C GLY A 519 40.65 19.40 24.87
N ALA A 520 39.93 18.27 24.79
CA ALA A 520 39.46 17.71 23.54
C ALA A 520 38.10 18.33 23.19
N ARG A 521 38.07 19.18 22.17
CA ARG A 521 36.84 19.73 21.58
C ARG A 521 35.96 18.56 21.09
N LYS A 522 34.81 18.37 21.74
CA LYS A 522 33.79 17.39 21.32
C LYS A 522 33.14 17.83 19.99
N PRO A 523 32.77 16.89 19.10
CA PRO A 523 31.96 17.20 17.92
C PRO A 523 30.57 17.69 18.35
N PRO A 524 29.87 18.46 17.51
CA PRO A 524 28.54 18.97 17.84
C PRO A 524 27.54 17.83 18.05
N VAL A 525 26.77 17.91 19.16
CA VAL A 525 25.65 17.02 19.46
C VAL A 525 24.59 17.22 18.38
N ARG A 526 24.41 16.23 17.50
CA ARG A 526 23.27 16.20 16.58
C ARG A 526 22.03 15.88 17.39
N ARG A 527 21.17 16.88 17.58
CA ARG A 527 19.79 16.69 18.05
C ARG A 527 19.08 15.80 17.02
N VAL A 528 18.44 14.72 17.47
CA VAL A 528 17.49 13.99 16.63
C VAL A 528 16.28 14.90 16.48
N GLU A 529 16.21 15.63 15.37
CA GLU A 529 14.95 16.24 14.95
C GLU A 529 14.01 15.11 14.55
N ALA A 530 12.75 15.19 14.99
CA ALA A 530 11.74 14.23 14.62
C ALA A 530 11.69 14.15 13.08
N PRO A 531 11.83 12.96 12.46
CA PRO A 531 11.65 12.85 11.02
C PRO A 531 10.23 13.32 10.69
N SER A 532 10.14 14.35 9.85
CA SER A 532 8.90 14.65 9.15
C SER A 532 8.51 13.39 8.39
N ALA A 533 7.33 12.86 8.66
CA ALA A 533 6.75 11.79 7.88
C ALA A 533 6.44 12.33 6.47
N GLU A 534 7.44 12.38 5.61
CA GLU A 534 7.21 12.52 4.18
C GLU A 534 6.78 11.16 3.63
N GLY A 535 5.53 11.09 3.16
CA GLY A 535 5.06 10.03 2.28
C GLY A 535 4.40 8.83 2.95
N LEU A 536 3.29 9.05 3.67
CA LEU A 536 2.23 8.05 3.87
C LEU A 536 0.87 8.78 3.90
N ASP A 537 0.50 9.31 2.74
CA ASP A 537 -0.91 9.47 2.34
C ASP A 537 -1.35 8.22 1.57
#